data_AF-A0A2A3J5U7-F1
#
_entry.id   AF-A0A2A3J5U7-F1
#
_cell.length_a   1.000
_cell.length_b   1.000
_cell.length_c   1.000
_cell.angle_alpha   90.00
_cell.angle_beta   90.00
_cell.angle_gamma   90.00
#
_symmetry.space_group_name_H-M   'P 1'
#
loop_
_entity.id
_entity.type
_entity.pdbx_description
1 polymer ?
#
loop_
_entity_poly.entity_id
_entity_poly.type
_entity_poly.pdbx_seq_one_letter_code
_entity_poly.pdbx_strand_id
1 'polypeptide(L)'
;MLLVEPVTTSTGAYSFNPIRKHAGGIMWYGNLLYVVDTYKGLRVFDLNTLFTVATAEKDVCGLHTDGSYYGYGYQYVLPQSHAYDNAGTYLRYTAIGLDRASTPDSLVVSEYSYSGTVDYTDGTFNGTGPGTTTPKVVRWNLDYTDRQLASLTATEAVTVSQQKIQGVVSRNSKHYLAVSAGPSTKGTLRTFASGNSTASTVCDLAIGCEDLSYHSSGASWAYSESVIWNASEYVGKRYVYAVHADGS
;
A
#
# COMPACT_ATOMS: atom_id res chain seq x y z
N MET A 1 6.97 4.11 16.35
CA MET A 1 7.51 2.82 15.90
C MET A 1 8.21 3.05 14.58
N LEU A 2 9.34 2.38 14.33
CA LEU A 2 10.10 2.43 13.08
C LEU A 2 10.00 1.08 12.34
N LEU A 3 9.66 1.10 11.06
CA LEU A 3 9.76 -0.09 10.21
C LEU A 3 11.21 -0.31 9.81
N VAL A 4 11.71 -1.54 9.96
CA VAL A 4 13.13 -1.86 9.71
C VAL A 4 13.27 -3.14 8.88
N GLU A 5 14.36 -3.27 8.12
CA GLU A 5 14.75 -4.52 7.47
C GLU A 5 15.86 -5.22 8.28
N PRO A 6 15.72 -6.52 8.61
CA PRO A 6 16.78 -7.29 9.24
C PRO A 6 18.03 -7.34 8.35
N VAL A 7 19.21 -7.19 8.96
CA VAL A 7 20.50 -7.33 8.27
C VAL A 7 21.52 -8.03 9.16
N THR A 8 22.63 -8.45 8.58
CA THR A 8 23.84 -8.81 9.31
C THR A 8 24.90 -7.74 9.11
N THR A 9 25.63 -7.43 10.19
CA THR A 9 26.81 -6.57 10.13
C THR A 9 27.97 -7.29 9.44
N SER A 10 29.04 -6.56 9.11
CA SER A 10 30.24 -7.16 8.51
C SER A 10 30.94 -8.19 9.40
N THR A 11 30.70 -8.16 10.71
CA THR A 11 31.21 -9.14 11.69
C THR A 11 30.24 -10.30 11.94
N GLY A 12 29.11 -10.35 11.25
CA GLY A 12 28.11 -11.41 11.35
C GLY A 12 27.07 -11.23 12.46
N ALA A 13 27.16 -10.16 13.27
CA ALA A 13 26.13 -9.86 14.27
C ALA A 13 24.82 -9.42 13.59
N TYR A 14 23.68 -9.85 14.14
CA TYR A 14 22.36 -9.41 13.68
C TYR A 14 22.14 -7.94 14.00
N SER A 15 21.51 -7.23 13.07
CA SER A 15 21.18 -5.82 13.16
C SER A 15 19.96 -5.54 12.28
N PHE A 16 19.63 -4.26 12.11
CA PHE A 16 18.57 -3.84 11.19
C PHE A 16 18.87 -2.46 10.62
N ASN A 17 18.34 -2.20 9.43
CA ASN A 17 18.39 -0.90 8.77
C ASN A 17 16.99 -0.29 8.70
N PRO A 18 16.88 1.05 8.69
CA PRO A 18 15.59 1.72 8.53
C PRO A 18 15.06 1.51 7.11
N ILE A 19 13.74 1.32 6.97
CA ILE A 19 13.10 1.38 5.65
C ILE A 19 13.05 2.85 5.21
N ARG A 20 13.97 3.25 4.32
CA ARG A 20 14.03 4.61 3.75
C ARG A 20 13.38 4.67 2.37
N LYS A 21 12.11 4.30 2.29
CA LYS A 21 11.35 4.33 1.03
C LYS A 21 10.02 5.03 1.23
N HIS A 22 9.57 5.70 0.18
CA HIS A 22 8.21 6.22 0.11
C HIS A 22 7.26 5.03 0.01
N ALA A 23 6.37 4.88 0.99
CA ALA A 23 5.34 3.86 0.95
C ALA A 23 4.19 4.34 0.06
N GLY A 24 3.93 3.65 -1.05
CA GLY A 24 2.80 3.99 -1.92
C GLY A 24 1.45 3.76 -1.23
N GLY A 25 1.38 2.76 -0.37
CA GLY A 25 0.22 2.55 0.48
C GLY A 25 0.44 1.48 1.54
N ILE A 26 -0.52 1.38 2.46
CA ILE A 26 -0.48 0.47 3.60
C ILE A 26 -1.79 -0.29 3.79
N MET A 27 -1.69 -1.60 4.04
CA MET A 27 -2.84 -2.46 4.31
C MET A 27 -2.60 -3.29 5.56
N TRP A 28 -3.61 -3.35 6.43
CA TRP A 28 -3.58 -4.18 7.63
C TRP A 28 -4.59 -5.33 7.51
N TYR A 29 -4.11 -6.57 7.65
CA TYR A 29 -4.91 -7.78 7.69
C TYR A 29 -4.48 -8.72 8.83
N GLY A 30 -5.35 -8.92 9.83
CA GLY A 30 -5.02 -9.70 11.02
C GLY A 30 -3.89 -9.08 11.84
N ASN A 31 -2.78 -9.80 12.02
CA ASN A 31 -1.54 -9.30 12.63
C ASN A 31 -0.52 -8.79 11.60
N LEU A 32 -0.81 -8.88 10.30
CA LEU A 32 0.13 -8.51 9.25
C LEU A 32 -0.15 -7.10 8.71
N LEU A 33 0.93 -6.35 8.55
CA LEU A 33 0.98 -5.04 7.92
C LEU A 33 1.73 -5.15 6.59
N TYR A 34 1.03 -4.88 5.51
CA TYR A 34 1.56 -4.85 4.14
C TYR A 34 1.88 -3.42 3.78
N VAL A 35 3.10 -3.19 3.31
CA VAL A 35 3.58 -1.88 2.90
C VAL A 35 4.09 -1.99 1.46
N VAL A 36 3.55 -1.12 0.60
CA VAL A 36 4.00 -1.01 -0.79
C VAL A 36 5.40 -0.42 -0.84
N ASP A 37 6.31 -1.13 -1.51
CA ASP A 37 7.59 -0.59 -1.98
C ASP A 37 7.49 -0.50 -3.51
N THR A 38 7.37 0.72 -4.03
CA THR A 38 6.92 1.04 -5.40
C THR A 38 7.53 0.16 -6.49
N TYR A 39 8.80 -0.19 -6.34
CA TYR A 39 9.55 -0.96 -7.32
C TYR A 39 9.87 -2.38 -6.85
N LYS A 40 9.99 -2.61 -5.53
CA LYS A 40 10.37 -3.93 -4.99
C LYS A 40 9.19 -4.86 -4.74
N GLY A 41 7.95 -4.37 -4.64
CA GLY A 41 6.77 -5.19 -4.38
C GLY A 41 6.14 -4.88 -3.04
N LEU A 42 5.84 -5.92 -2.25
CA LEU A 42 5.20 -5.77 -0.94
C LEU A 42 6.14 -6.20 0.17
N ARG A 43 6.31 -5.33 1.17
CA ARG A 43 6.98 -5.66 2.44
C ARG A 43 5.93 -6.02 3.47
N VAL A 44 6.16 -7.09 4.23
CA VAL A 44 5.20 -7.59 5.22
C VAL A 44 5.83 -7.59 6.60
N PHE A 45 5.12 -6.98 7.55
CA PHE A 45 5.54 -6.85 8.94
C PHE A 45 4.52 -7.54 9.83
N ASP A 46 4.97 -8.37 10.77
CA ASP A 46 4.10 -9.03 11.73
C ASP A 46 4.09 -8.23 13.03
N LEU A 47 2.93 -7.66 13.37
CA LEU A 47 2.73 -6.86 14.58
C LEU A 47 2.97 -7.63 15.88
N ASN A 48 3.03 -8.96 15.85
CA ASN A 48 3.44 -9.78 16.99
C ASN A 48 4.96 -9.75 17.25
N THR A 49 5.75 -9.21 16.32
CA THR A 49 7.23 -9.16 16.37
C THR A 49 7.77 -7.75 16.61
N LEU A 50 7.09 -6.99 17.48
CA LEU A 50 7.52 -5.66 17.90
C LEU A 50 8.65 -5.73 18.93
N PHE A 51 9.81 -5.14 18.63
CA PHE A 51 10.93 -5.08 19.56
C PHE A 51 11.05 -3.71 20.23
N THR A 52 11.41 -3.72 21.51
CA THR A 52 11.80 -2.50 22.24
C THR A 52 13.30 -2.27 22.06
N VAL A 53 13.68 -1.02 21.79
CA VAL A 53 15.08 -0.62 21.60
C VAL A 53 15.43 0.56 22.51
N ALA A 54 16.72 0.79 22.73
CA ALA A 54 17.18 1.95 23.48
C ALA A 54 16.90 3.25 22.70
N THR A 55 16.71 4.36 23.42
CA THR A 55 16.29 5.66 22.83
C THR A 55 17.29 6.78 23.06
N ALA A 56 18.41 6.49 23.74
CA ALA A 56 19.44 7.49 24.05
C ALA A 56 20.12 8.03 22.79
N GLU A 57 20.41 7.16 21.81
CA GLU A 57 21.02 7.55 20.53
C GLU A 57 19.96 7.86 19.46
N LYS A 58 19.93 9.12 19.01
CA LYS A 58 18.94 9.63 18.04
C LYS A 58 19.39 9.53 16.59
N ASP A 59 20.69 9.36 16.35
CA ASP A 59 21.30 9.31 15.02
C ASP A 59 21.79 7.90 14.64
N VAL A 60 21.46 6.90 15.47
CA VAL A 60 21.86 5.49 15.28
C VAL A 60 20.63 4.61 14.99
N CYS A 61 20.79 3.70 14.03
CA CYS A 61 19.81 2.64 13.75
C CYS A 61 20.52 1.30 13.64
N GLY A 62 19.98 0.27 14.31
CA GLY A 62 20.56 -1.06 14.41
C GLY A 62 21.46 -1.23 15.63
N LEU A 63 22.26 -2.29 15.61
CA LEU A 63 23.25 -2.61 16.63
C LEU A 63 24.35 -1.53 16.68
N HIS A 64 24.58 -0.97 17.86
CA HIS A 64 25.61 0.03 18.12
C HIS A 64 26.85 -0.58 18.80
N THR A 65 27.93 0.19 18.88
CA THR A 65 29.22 -0.24 19.44
C THR A 65 29.18 -0.50 20.95
N ASP A 66 28.17 0.01 21.65
CA ASP A 66 27.91 -0.27 23.07
C ASP A 66 27.17 -1.60 23.31
N GLY A 67 26.82 -2.31 22.23
CA GLY A 67 26.06 -3.57 22.27
C GLY A 67 24.54 -3.40 22.34
N SER A 68 24.03 -2.17 22.41
CA SER A 68 22.60 -1.87 22.40
C SER A 68 22.07 -1.70 20.98
N TYR A 69 20.76 -1.88 20.82
CA TYR A 69 20.05 -1.58 19.57
C TYR A 69 19.34 -0.24 19.69
N TYR A 70 19.40 0.56 18.63
CA TYR A 70 18.75 1.86 18.54
C TYR A 70 17.94 1.96 17.26
N GLY A 71 16.93 2.82 17.25
CA GLY A 71 16.09 3.07 16.08
C GLY A 71 15.81 4.56 15.93
N TYR A 72 16.83 5.41 15.83
CA TYR A 72 16.70 6.87 15.72
C TYR A 72 15.81 7.51 16.80
N GLY A 73 15.99 7.10 18.05
CA GLY A 73 15.18 7.56 19.18
C GLY A 73 13.74 7.01 19.23
N TYR A 74 13.28 6.21 18.26
CA TYR A 74 12.02 5.47 18.39
C TYR A 74 12.17 4.37 19.46
N GLN A 75 11.19 4.23 20.35
CA GLN A 75 11.18 3.18 21.39
C GLN A 75 10.91 1.77 20.82
N TYR A 76 10.25 1.69 19.67
CA TYR A 76 9.81 0.43 19.08
C TYR A 76 10.27 0.33 17.63
N VAL A 77 10.79 -0.85 17.28
CA VAL A 77 11.08 -1.22 15.89
C VAL A 77 10.25 -2.44 15.50
N LEU A 78 9.79 -2.45 14.25
CA LEU A 78 9.04 -3.55 13.67
C LEU A 78 9.79 -4.09 12.46
N PRO A 79 10.47 -5.25 12.59
CA PRO A 79 11.23 -5.82 11.50
C PRO A 79 10.35 -6.44 10.42
N GLN A 80 10.79 -6.32 9.18
CA GLN A 80 10.19 -7.04 8.05
C GLN A 80 10.29 -8.54 8.29
N SER A 81 9.14 -9.22 8.19
CA SER A 81 9.01 -10.66 8.41
C SER A 81 8.97 -11.44 7.09
N HIS A 82 8.35 -10.87 6.06
CA HIS A 82 8.23 -11.46 4.73
C HIS A 82 8.31 -10.37 3.66
N ALA A 83 8.49 -10.79 2.42
CA ALA A 83 8.37 -9.94 1.24
C ALA A 83 7.74 -10.71 0.10
N TYR A 84 6.96 -10.01 -0.71
CA TYR A 84 6.59 -10.46 -2.05
C TYR A 84 7.36 -9.59 -3.03
N ASP A 85 8.48 -10.13 -3.48
CA ASP A 85 9.33 -9.45 -4.44
C ASP A 85 8.59 -9.29 -5.77
N ASN A 86 8.83 -8.16 -6.42
CA ASN A 86 8.32 -7.83 -7.75
C ASN A 86 9.05 -8.66 -8.83
N ALA A 87 8.93 -9.99 -8.72
CA ALA A 87 9.50 -10.97 -9.62
C ALA A 87 8.46 -11.41 -10.65
N GLY A 88 8.91 -11.73 -11.87
CA GLY A 88 8.02 -12.12 -12.97
C GLY A 88 7.50 -10.92 -13.76
N THR A 89 6.17 -10.72 -13.81
CA THR A 89 5.58 -9.56 -14.48
C THR A 89 5.67 -8.35 -13.56
N TYR A 90 6.55 -7.41 -13.89
CA TYR A 90 6.77 -6.22 -13.08
C TYR A 90 5.53 -5.33 -13.00
N LEU A 91 5.28 -4.83 -11.79
CA LEU A 91 4.31 -3.79 -11.51
C LEU A 91 4.99 -2.56 -10.90
N ARG A 92 4.47 -1.36 -11.18
CA ARG A 92 4.87 -0.14 -10.48
C ARG A 92 3.87 0.16 -9.37
N TYR A 93 4.03 -0.50 -8.22
CA TYR A 93 3.07 -0.42 -7.12
C TYR A 93 2.89 1.01 -6.63
N THR A 94 1.64 1.46 -6.49
CA THR A 94 1.34 2.81 -5.98
C THR A 94 0.39 2.84 -4.82
N ALA A 95 -0.45 1.82 -4.66
CA ALA A 95 -1.45 1.76 -3.61
C ALA A 95 -1.82 0.30 -3.36
N ILE A 96 -2.43 0.04 -2.21
CA ILE A 96 -2.91 -1.28 -1.81
C ILE A 96 -4.24 -1.14 -1.05
N GLY A 97 -5.16 -2.07 -1.25
CA GLY A 97 -6.44 -2.10 -0.55
C GLY A 97 -6.91 -3.51 -0.25
N LEU A 98 -7.58 -3.67 0.89
CA LEU A 98 -8.17 -4.94 1.31
C LEU A 98 -9.62 -5.05 0.86
N ASP A 99 -9.98 -6.21 0.32
CA ASP A 99 -11.35 -6.61 0.00
C ASP A 99 -11.75 -7.79 0.90
N ARG A 100 -12.55 -7.49 1.93
CA ARG A 100 -13.15 -8.49 2.84
C ARG A 100 -14.53 -8.97 2.37
N ALA A 101 -15.00 -8.49 1.21
CA ALA A 101 -16.28 -8.88 0.66
C ALA A 101 -16.13 -10.02 -0.36
N SER A 102 -14.92 -10.29 -0.83
CA SER A 102 -14.59 -11.46 -1.65
C SER A 102 -14.46 -12.72 -0.81
N THR A 103 -14.63 -13.89 -1.44
CA THR A 103 -14.38 -15.19 -0.81
C THR A 103 -13.38 -16.00 -1.67
N PRO A 104 -12.14 -16.24 -1.19
CA PRO A 104 -11.57 -15.73 0.07
C PRO A 104 -11.39 -14.20 0.05
N ASP A 105 -11.06 -13.62 1.21
CA ASP A 105 -10.56 -12.24 1.29
C ASP A 105 -9.41 -12.05 0.29
N SER A 106 -9.26 -10.84 -0.24
CA SER A 106 -8.22 -10.54 -1.22
C SER A 106 -7.62 -9.17 -1.00
N LEU A 107 -6.41 -8.96 -1.49
CA LEU A 107 -5.83 -7.65 -1.63
C LEU A 107 -5.83 -7.23 -3.10
N VAL A 108 -5.89 -5.92 -3.32
CA VAL A 108 -5.69 -5.30 -4.63
C VAL A 108 -4.57 -4.29 -4.56
N VAL A 109 -3.81 -4.18 -5.63
CA VAL A 109 -2.83 -3.12 -5.85
C VAL A 109 -3.13 -2.40 -7.15
N SER A 110 -2.64 -1.17 -7.29
CA SER A 110 -2.69 -0.45 -8.55
C SER A 110 -1.32 0.05 -8.97
N GLU A 111 -1.18 0.38 -10.25
CA GLU A 111 0.01 1.01 -10.79
C GLU A 111 -0.12 2.54 -10.90
N TYR A 112 1.00 3.24 -10.71
CA TYR A 112 1.06 4.67 -10.99
C TYR A 112 1.45 4.96 -12.45
N SER A 113 0.77 5.93 -13.04
CA SER A 113 1.24 6.58 -14.25
C SER A 113 0.87 8.06 -14.24
N TYR A 114 1.84 8.92 -14.54
CA TYR A 114 1.60 10.36 -14.67
C TYR A 114 0.96 10.74 -16.01
N SER A 115 1.41 10.12 -17.11
CA SER A 115 1.09 10.50 -18.49
C SER A 115 0.46 9.37 -19.33
N GLY A 116 0.02 8.28 -18.70
CA GLY A 116 -0.42 7.09 -19.45
C GLY A 116 0.77 6.34 -20.04
N THR A 117 1.90 6.37 -19.35
CA THR A 117 2.99 5.41 -19.48
C THR A 117 3.45 5.01 -18.08
N VAL A 118 3.49 3.70 -17.82
CA VAL A 118 4.02 3.13 -16.59
C VAL A 118 5.51 2.93 -16.76
N ASP A 119 6.27 3.66 -15.96
CA ASP A 119 7.72 3.51 -15.86
C ASP A 119 8.06 2.50 -14.76
N TYR A 120 8.83 1.47 -15.12
CA TYR A 120 9.25 0.39 -14.24
C TYR A 120 10.67 0.57 -13.68
N THR A 121 11.30 1.71 -13.91
CA THR A 121 12.59 2.07 -13.30
C THR A 121 12.48 3.27 -12.36
N ASP A 122 13.34 3.28 -11.34
CA ASP A 122 13.59 4.44 -10.46
C ASP A 122 15.03 4.95 -10.57
N GLY A 123 15.79 4.44 -11.56
CA GLY A 123 17.22 4.68 -11.73
C GLY A 123 18.13 3.77 -10.89
N THR A 124 17.61 3.06 -9.89
CA THR A 124 18.37 2.10 -9.05
C THR A 124 17.81 0.68 -9.09
N PHE A 125 16.52 0.54 -9.36
CA PHE A 125 15.83 -0.71 -9.62
C PHE A 125 15.43 -0.76 -11.09
N ASN A 126 15.86 -1.81 -11.79
CA ASN A 126 15.50 -2.04 -13.18
C ASN A 126 14.53 -3.22 -13.24
N GLY A 127 13.22 -2.94 -13.28
CA GLY A 127 12.28 -3.93 -13.76
C GLY A 127 12.60 -4.26 -15.22
N THR A 128 12.79 -5.53 -15.57
CA THR A 128 13.13 -5.96 -16.93
C THR A 128 11.90 -6.18 -17.83
N GLY A 129 10.76 -5.56 -17.51
CA GLY A 129 9.51 -5.66 -18.26
C GLY A 129 9.35 -4.59 -19.34
N PRO A 130 8.60 -4.85 -20.43
CA PRO A 130 8.23 -3.79 -21.37
C PRO A 130 7.36 -2.76 -20.65
N GLY A 131 7.70 -1.47 -20.81
CA GLY A 131 6.84 -0.38 -20.36
C GLY A 131 5.43 -0.57 -20.89
N THR A 132 4.44 -0.57 -20.00
CA THR A 132 3.03 -0.59 -20.41
C THR A 132 2.53 0.85 -20.45
N THR A 133 1.63 1.19 -21.36
CA THR A 133 1.07 2.54 -21.39
C THR A 133 0.04 2.72 -20.27
N THR A 134 -0.74 1.68 -20.00
CA THR A 134 -1.93 1.84 -19.18
C THR A 134 -1.79 1.11 -17.84
N PRO A 135 -2.00 1.81 -16.69
CA PRO A 135 -1.93 1.20 -15.36
C PRO A 135 -2.82 -0.03 -15.19
N LYS A 136 -2.37 -0.96 -14.35
CA LYS A 136 -3.17 -2.11 -13.94
C LYS A 136 -3.73 -1.94 -12.53
N VAL A 137 -4.84 -2.61 -12.29
CA VAL A 137 -5.30 -3.03 -10.96
C VAL A 137 -5.18 -4.54 -10.89
N VAL A 138 -4.48 -5.05 -9.90
CA VAL A 138 -4.12 -6.48 -9.80
C VAL A 138 -4.55 -7.01 -8.44
N ARG A 139 -5.12 -8.22 -8.43
CA ARG A 139 -5.68 -8.85 -7.23
C ARG A 139 -4.99 -10.16 -6.91
N TRP A 140 -4.78 -10.40 -5.62
CA TRP A 140 -4.41 -11.71 -5.10
C TRP A 140 -5.34 -12.11 -3.98
N ASN A 141 -5.70 -13.40 -3.96
CA ASN A 141 -6.39 -14.00 -2.84
C ASN A 141 -5.47 -14.10 -1.63
N LEU A 142 -6.04 -13.90 -0.46
CA LEU A 142 -5.39 -14.08 0.83
C LEU A 142 -5.79 -15.41 1.45
N ASP A 143 -4.85 -16.08 2.08
CA ASP A 143 -5.13 -17.24 2.92
C ASP A 143 -5.62 -16.72 4.29
N TYR A 144 -6.72 -17.28 4.78
CA TYR A 144 -7.34 -16.83 6.04
C TYR A 144 -6.66 -17.43 7.29
N THR A 145 -5.80 -18.42 7.13
CA THR A 145 -5.14 -19.09 8.25
C THR A 145 -3.89 -18.35 8.69
N ASP A 146 -3.04 -17.95 7.75
CA ASP A 146 -1.77 -17.26 7.99
C ASP A 146 -1.79 -15.78 7.57
N ARG A 147 -2.87 -15.32 6.93
CA ARG A 147 -3.08 -13.96 6.43
C ARG A 147 -2.17 -13.57 5.27
N GLN A 148 -1.46 -14.52 4.68
CA GLN A 148 -0.52 -14.33 3.56
C GLN A 148 -1.20 -14.41 2.19
N LEU A 149 -0.48 -14.13 1.11
CA LEU A 149 -0.97 -14.43 -0.24
C LEU A 149 -1.17 -15.94 -0.40
N ALA A 150 -2.37 -16.35 -0.80
CA ALA A 150 -2.70 -17.77 -1.02
C ALA A 150 -1.96 -18.36 -2.25
N SER A 151 -1.49 -17.51 -3.16
CA SER A 151 -0.71 -17.86 -4.35
C SER A 151 0.11 -16.67 -4.79
N LEU A 152 1.27 -16.92 -5.41
CA LEU A 152 2.07 -15.88 -6.06
C LEU A 152 1.44 -15.41 -7.40
N THR A 153 0.52 -16.20 -7.95
CA THR A 153 -0.22 -15.85 -9.16
C THR A 153 -1.44 -15.01 -8.83
N ALA A 154 -1.54 -13.84 -9.44
CA ALA A 154 -2.70 -12.97 -9.33
C ALA A 154 -3.97 -13.67 -9.85
N THR A 155 -5.10 -13.45 -9.18
CA THR A 155 -6.41 -13.96 -9.63
C THR A 155 -7.06 -13.05 -10.66
N GLU A 156 -6.60 -11.80 -10.76
CA GLU A 156 -7.09 -10.80 -11.70
C GLU A 156 -6.01 -9.77 -11.99
N ALA A 157 -5.94 -9.31 -13.23
CA ALA A 157 -5.17 -8.14 -13.63
C ALA A 157 -5.95 -7.36 -14.70
N VAL A 158 -6.49 -6.20 -14.33
CA VAL A 158 -7.27 -5.33 -15.23
C VAL A 158 -6.41 -4.15 -15.65
N THR A 159 -6.24 -3.96 -16.96
CA THR A 159 -5.65 -2.73 -17.51
C THR A 159 -6.71 -1.62 -17.50
N VAL A 160 -6.48 -0.53 -16.76
CA VAL A 160 -7.42 0.56 -16.55
C VAL A 160 -6.88 1.85 -17.14
N SER A 161 -7.63 2.47 -18.05
CA SER A 161 -7.31 3.74 -18.74
C SER A 161 -7.44 4.94 -17.81
N GLN A 162 -6.70 4.92 -16.70
CA GLN A 162 -6.72 5.91 -15.66
C GLN A 162 -5.28 6.26 -15.24
N GLN A 163 -4.97 7.55 -15.28
CA GLN A 163 -3.69 8.09 -14.81
C GLN A 163 -3.81 8.55 -13.35
N LYS A 164 -2.68 8.75 -12.69
CA LYS A 164 -2.55 9.39 -11.37
C LYS A 164 -3.37 8.70 -10.28
N ILE A 165 -3.46 7.37 -10.35
CA ILE A 165 -4.04 6.55 -9.30
C ILE A 165 -3.10 6.63 -8.09
N GLN A 166 -3.63 7.02 -6.94
CA GLN A 166 -2.92 7.18 -5.66
C GLN A 166 -3.56 6.37 -4.52
N GLY A 167 -4.67 5.69 -4.80
CA GLY A 167 -5.38 4.87 -3.84
C GLY A 167 -6.22 3.84 -4.57
N VAL A 168 -6.33 2.64 -4.01
CA VAL A 168 -7.17 1.57 -4.56
C VAL A 168 -7.84 0.80 -3.44
N VAL A 169 -9.11 0.48 -3.61
CA VAL A 169 -9.81 -0.51 -2.78
C VAL A 169 -10.85 -1.23 -3.62
N SER A 170 -11.19 -2.46 -3.27
CA SER A 170 -12.21 -3.23 -3.97
C SER A 170 -13.27 -3.75 -3.03
N ARG A 171 -14.42 -4.05 -3.62
CA ARG A 171 -15.48 -4.83 -2.99
C ARG A 171 -16.06 -5.78 -4.02
N ASN A 172 -15.74 -7.06 -3.91
CA ASN A 172 -16.02 -8.05 -4.95
C ASN A 172 -15.49 -7.55 -6.31
N SER A 173 -16.28 -7.64 -7.38
CA SER A 173 -15.91 -7.23 -8.73
C SER A 173 -15.92 -5.72 -8.99
N LYS A 174 -16.14 -4.88 -7.96
CA LYS A 174 -16.12 -3.42 -8.10
C LYS A 174 -14.86 -2.85 -7.46
N HIS A 175 -14.13 -2.04 -8.23
CA HIS A 175 -12.90 -1.38 -7.81
C HIS A 175 -13.13 0.12 -7.69
N TYR A 176 -12.46 0.74 -6.73
CA TYR A 176 -12.47 2.18 -6.51
C TYR A 176 -11.05 2.71 -6.53
N LEU A 177 -10.89 3.88 -7.13
CA LEU A 177 -9.60 4.54 -7.35
C LEU A 177 -9.66 5.95 -6.78
N ALA A 178 -8.68 6.30 -5.95
CA ALA A 178 -8.38 7.70 -5.66
C ALA A 178 -7.49 8.21 -6.79
N VAL A 179 -7.95 9.25 -7.48
CA VAL A 179 -7.19 9.89 -8.56
C VAL A 179 -6.80 11.29 -8.12
N SER A 180 -5.52 11.48 -7.81
CA SER A 180 -5.01 12.76 -7.31
C SER A 180 -4.81 13.75 -8.45
N ALA A 181 -5.12 15.01 -8.17
CA ALA A 181 -4.87 16.15 -9.06
C ALA A 181 -3.75 17.07 -8.52
N GLY A 182 -2.90 16.55 -7.62
CA GLY A 182 -1.76 17.27 -7.07
C GLY A 182 -2.13 18.25 -5.94
N PRO A 183 -1.24 19.22 -5.62
CA PRO A 183 -1.29 19.99 -4.37
C PRO A 183 -2.29 21.16 -4.34
N SER A 184 -2.92 21.48 -5.47
CA SER A 184 -3.79 22.65 -5.62
C SER A 184 -5.21 22.33 -6.07
N THR A 185 -5.45 21.12 -6.58
CA THR A 185 -6.72 20.73 -7.21
C THR A 185 -7.31 19.52 -6.50
N LYS A 186 -8.63 19.50 -6.33
CA LYS A 186 -9.36 18.35 -5.78
C LYS A 186 -9.11 17.12 -6.64
N GLY A 187 -8.89 15.98 -5.99
CA GLY A 187 -8.88 14.69 -6.67
C GLY A 187 -10.29 14.19 -6.96
N THR A 188 -10.40 12.98 -7.50
CA THR A 188 -11.68 12.33 -7.77
C THR A 188 -11.67 10.89 -7.30
N LEU A 189 -12.78 10.45 -6.72
CA LEU A 189 -13.08 9.04 -6.54
C LEU A 189 -13.64 8.52 -7.85
N ARG A 190 -13.05 7.45 -8.36
CA ARG A 190 -13.52 6.79 -9.58
C ARG A 190 -13.79 5.32 -9.33
N THR A 191 -14.62 4.70 -10.15
CA THR A 191 -14.93 3.28 -10.04
C THR A 191 -15.03 2.60 -11.39
N PHE A 192 -14.71 1.31 -11.42
CA PHE A 192 -14.91 0.41 -12.55
C PHE A 192 -15.21 -0.99 -12.03
N ALA A 193 -15.66 -1.89 -12.91
CA ALA A 193 -15.88 -3.29 -12.58
C ALA A 193 -14.78 -4.17 -13.20
N SER A 194 -14.49 -5.31 -12.57
CA SER A 194 -13.62 -6.37 -13.09
C SER A 194 -13.85 -6.63 -14.58
N GLY A 195 -12.77 -6.67 -15.36
CA GLY A 195 -12.80 -6.82 -16.82
C GLY A 195 -13.08 -5.54 -17.61
N ASN A 196 -13.51 -4.44 -16.99
CA ASN A 196 -13.69 -3.15 -17.65
C ASN A 196 -12.45 -2.27 -17.52
N SER A 197 -12.07 -1.60 -18.62
CA SER A 197 -10.89 -0.74 -18.67
C SER A 197 -11.17 0.74 -18.38
N THR A 198 -12.42 1.14 -18.26
CA THR A 198 -12.81 2.55 -18.11
C THR A 198 -13.44 2.79 -16.75
N ALA A 199 -12.89 3.76 -16.00
CA ALA A 199 -13.44 4.18 -14.72
C ALA A 199 -14.35 5.40 -14.89
N SER A 200 -15.50 5.41 -14.23
CA SER A 200 -16.40 6.56 -14.13
C SER A 200 -16.16 7.32 -12.83
N THR A 201 -16.47 8.61 -12.83
CA THR A 201 -16.42 9.44 -11.61
C THR A 201 -17.55 9.07 -10.66
N VAL A 202 -17.24 8.97 -9.37
CA VAL A 202 -18.22 8.84 -8.28
C VAL A 202 -18.45 10.21 -7.66
N CYS A 203 -17.40 10.84 -7.14
CA CYS A 203 -17.45 12.16 -6.53
C CYS A 203 -16.05 12.83 -6.50
N ASP A 204 -16.01 14.09 -6.08
CA ASP A 204 -14.75 14.77 -5.77
C ASP A 204 -14.15 14.23 -4.46
N LEU A 205 -12.82 14.16 -4.43
CA LEU A 205 -12.03 13.93 -3.21
C LEU A 205 -11.29 15.22 -2.82
N ALA A 206 -10.70 15.21 -1.64
CA ALA A 206 -9.83 16.27 -1.17
C ALA A 206 -8.58 16.44 -2.07
N ILE A 207 -7.92 17.58 -1.91
CA ILE A 207 -6.63 17.86 -2.55
C ILE A 207 -5.58 16.88 -1.99
N GLY A 208 -4.85 16.21 -2.88
CA GLY A 208 -3.85 15.21 -2.51
C GLY A 208 -4.44 13.95 -1.89
N CYS A 209 -5.56 13.46 -2.43
CA CYS A 209 -6.15 12.19 -2.02
C CYS A 209 -5.23 11.00 -2.35
N GLU A 210 -5.01 10.13 -1.37
CA GLU A 210 -4.13 8.96 -1.45
C GLU A 210 -4.93 7.67 -1.17
N ASP A 211 -4.44 6.80 -0.29
CA ASP A 211 -5.01 5.49 0.04
C ASP A 211 -6.51 5.50 0.39
N LEU A 212 -7.13 4.34 0.14
CA LEU A 212 -8.55 4.08 0.35
C LEU A 212 -8.77 2.87 1.28
N SER A 213 -9.84 2.91 2.07
CA SER A 213 -10.40 1.70 2.67
C SER A 213 -11.92 1.68 2.56
N TYR A 214 -12.49 0.49 2.34
CA TYR A 214 -13.92 0.32 2.15
C TYR A 214 -14.59 -0.09 3.46
N HIS A 215 -15.69 0.57 3.78
CA HIS A 215 -16.55 0.21 4.89
C HIS A 215 -17.95 -0.14 4.37
N SER A 216 -18.41 -1.37 4.63
CA SER A 216 -19.77 -1.81 4.27
C SER A 216 -20.79 -1.33 5.29
N SER A 217 -21.95 -0.91 4.78
CA SER A 217 -23.14 -0.61 5.58
C SER A 217 -23.44 -1.73 6.58
N GLY A 218 -23.78 -1.36 7.82
CA GLY A 218 -24.20 -2.31 8.85
C GLY A 218 -23.07 -3.04 9.57
N ALA A 219 -21.80 -2.63 9.40
CA ALA A 219 -20.76 -3.04 10.34
C ALA A 219 -21.01 -2.36 11.70
N SER A 220 -20.72 -3.07 12.80
CA SER A 220 -21.23 -2.75 14.15
C SER A 220 -20.79 -1.40 14.75
N TRP A 221 -19.89 -0.66 14.11
CA TRP A 221 -19.24 0.52 14.68
C TRP A 221 -19.37 1.82 13.87
N ALA A 222 -19.93 1.84 12.65
CA ALA A 222 -20.21 3.10 11.94
C ALA A 222 -21.12 2.94 10.70
N TYR A 223 -21.72 4.07 10.29
CA TYR A 223 -22.55 4.39 9.10
C TYR A 223 -23.64 3.37 8.67
N SER A 224 -24.86 3.87 8.47
CA SER A 224 -25.95 3.11 7.84
C SER A 224 -25.63 2.79 6.38
N GLU A 225 -24.85 3.63 5.70
CA GLU A 225 -24.45 3.50 4.31
C GLU A 225 -23.05 2.88 4.16
N SER A 226 -22.75 2.40 2.96
CA SER A 226 -21.38 2.03 2.62
C SER A 226 -20.57 3.27 2.30
N VAL A 227 -19.39 3.39 2.90
CA VAL A 227 -18.50 4.54 2.72
C VAL A 227 -17.10 4.11 2.33
N ILE A 228 -16.37 5.02 1.70
CA ILE A 228 -14.95 4.88 1.38
C ILE A 228 -14.20 5.91 2.21
N TRP A 229 -13.32 5.43 3.09
CA TRP A 229 -12.37 6.26 3.79
C TRP A 229 -11.21 6.62 2.86
N ASN A 230 -10.78 7.88 2.92
CA ASN A 230 -9.61 8.38 2.21
C ASN A 230 -8.71 9.19 3.14
N ALA A 231 -7.41 9.15 2.87
CA ALA A 231 -6.42 10.01 3.49
C ALA A 231 -5.83 10.99 2.46
N SER A 232 -5.31 12.14 2.91
CA SER A 232 -4.61 13.10 2.04
C SER A 232 -3.23 13.51 2.54
N GLU A 233 -2.29 13.78 1.60
CA GLU A 233 -0.85 13.85 1.92
C GLU A 233 -0.26 15.25 2.18
N TYR A 234 -0.80 16.30 1.56
CA TYR A 234 -0.13 17.61 1.56
C TYR A 234 -0.18 18.32 2.91
N VAL A 235 0.91 19.00 3.25
CA VAL A 235 1.02 19.81 4.49
C VAL A 235 -0.14 20.81 4.57
N GLY A 236 -0.79 20.87 5.73
CA GLY A 236 -1.96 21.72 5.96
C GLY A 236 -3.25 21.23 5.29
N LYS A 237 -3.22 20.08 4.61
CA LYS A 237 -4.37 19.46 3.92
C LYS A 237 -4.43 17.95 4.19
N ARG A 238 -3.96 17.49 5.36
CA ARG A 238 -4.00 16.08 5.74
C ARG A 238 -5.28 15.78 6.49
N TYR A 239 -6.21 15.14 5.79
CA TYR A 239 -7.52 14.77 6.32
C TYR A 239 -7.63 13.26 6.34
N VAL A 240 -8.39 12.74 7.30
CA VAL A 240 -8.96 11.39 7.26
C VAL A 240 -10.47 11.61 7.26
N TYR A 241 -11.13 11.17 6.19
CA TYR A 241 -12.55 11.44 5.97
C TYR A 241 -13.17 10.31 5.15
N ALA A 242 -14.50 10.28 5.11
CA ALA A 242 -15.26 9.30 4.35
C ALA A 242 -16.15 9.99 3.32
N VAL A 243 -16.38 9.31 2.20
CA VAL A 243 -17.39 9.67 1.18
C VAL A 243 -18.31 8.49 0.94
N HIS A 244 -19.54 8.73 0.50
CA HIS A 244 -20.46 7.66 0.12
C HIS A 244 -19.90 6.85 -1.05
N ALA A 245 -19.93 5.52 -0.96
CA ALA A 245 -19.37 4.64 -1.99
C ALA A 245 -20.17 4.69 -3.31
N ASP A 246 -21.40 5.16 -3.27
CA ASP A 246 -22.26 5.40 -4.43
C ASP A 246 -22.25 6.85 -4.91
N GLY A 247 -21.59 7.76 -4.19
CA GLY A 247 -21.50 9.19 -4.51
C GLY A 247 -22.70 10.02 -4.08
N SER A 248 -23.57 9.49 -3.20
CA SER A 248 -24.70 10.24 -2.62
C SER A 248 -24.30 11.32 -1.61
#